data_AF-A0A2P5K3R6-F1
#
_entry.id   AF-A0A2P5K3R6-F1
#
_cell.length_a   1.000
_cell.length_b   1.000
_cell.length_c   1.000
_cell.angle_alpha   90.00
_cell.angle_beta   90.00
_cell.angle_gamma   90.00
#
_symmetry.space_group_name_H-M   'P 1'
#
loop_
_entity.id
_entity.type
_entity.pdbx_description
1 polymer ?
#
loop_
_entity_poly.entity_id
_entity_poly.type
_entity_poly.pdbx_seq_one_letter_code
_entity_poly.pdbx_strand_id
1 'polypeptide(L)'
;MIRLGSMLPQAFMIGIIEMVNEVGPEKTAGWLTNIGKEMAKTQGPGLEGSPLDGLNYLPLCPFADELIRFIDIFGEHPEEFLKIVQYSKEREAEDKNKVECPAVATFLCLLHNAYRKKRAKMAGYETIHLASKSIMPGAPSAYNEEAIKVAGISKEEVDNILQKGSCVFKFIKKE
;
A
#
# COMPACT_ATOMS: atom_id res chain seq x y z
N MET A 1 22.92 -17.87 -12.25
CA MET A 1 22.02 -17.01 -11.45
C MET A 1 21.12 -17.93 -10.63
N ILE A 2 21.17 -17.86 -9.30
CA ILE A 2 20.43 -18.80 -8.43
C ILE A 2 18.92 -18.52 -8.56
N ARG A 3 18.24 -19.31 -9.41
CA ARG A 3 16.79 -19.20 -9.70
C ARG A 3 15.88 -19.33 -8.47
N LEU A 4 16.40 -19.87 -7.36
CA LEU A 4 15.63 -20.11 -6.14
C LEU A 4 15.36 -18.83 -5.33
N GLY A 5 16.26 -17.85 -5.34
CA GLY A 5 16.14 -16.64 -4.51
C GLY A 5 14.98 -15.73 -4.93
N SER A 6 14.63 -15.72 -6.22
CA SER A 6 13.50 -14.97 -6.77
C SER A 6 12.21 -15.78 -6.86
N MET A 7 12.25 -17.09 -6.60
CA MET A 7 11.12 -17.98 -6.83
C MET A 7 9.93 -17.65 -5.93
N LEU A 8 10.16 -17.35 -4.65
CA LEU A 8 9.08 -17.04 -3.70
C LEU A 8 8.36 -15.72 -4.03
N PRO A 9 9.08 -14.58 -4.22
CA PRO A 9 8.42 -13.36 -4.69
C PRO A 9 7.69 -13.54 -6.01
N GLN A 10 8.28 -14.23 -6.99
CA GLN A 10 7.64 -14.49 -8.28
C GLN A 10 6.39 -15.35 -8.14
N ALA A 11 6.46 -16.44 -7.38
CA ALA A 11 5.30 -17.30 -7.11
C ALA A 11 4.20 -16.54 -6.38
N PHE A 12 4.55 -15.61 -5.48
CA PHE A 12 3.56 -14.75 -4.83
C PHE A 12 2.88 -13.82 -5.83
N MET A 13 3.63 -13.20 -6.73
CA MET A 13 3.09 -12.32 -7.78
C MET A 13 2.21 -13.08 -8.78
N ILE A 14 2.65 -14.24 -9.25
CA ILE A 14 1.84 -15.14 -10.10
C ILE A 14 0.58 -15.60 -9.35
N GLY A 15 0.72 -15.97 -8.07
CA GLY A 15 -0.41 -16.37 -7.25
C GLY A 15 -1.48 -15.27 -7.13
N ILE A 16 -1.10 -14.00 -7.14
CA ILE A 16 -2.05 -12.88 -7.14
C ILE A 16 -2.81 -12.82 -8.47
N ILE A 17 -2.13 -13.03 -9.60
CA ILE A 17 -2.77 -13.08 -10.93
C ILE A 17 -3.81 -14.20 -10.97
N GLU A 18 -3.40 -15.42 -10.59
CA GLU A 18 -4.29 -16.58 -10.54
C GLU A 18 -5.49 -16.36 -9.61
N MET A 19 -5.26 -15.75 -8.44
CA MET A 19 -6.34 -15.40 -7.50
C MET A 19 -7.33 -14.40 -8.09
N VAL A 20 -6.87 -13.38 -8.81
CA VAL A 20 -7.81 -12.45 -9.49
C VAL A 20 -8.63 -13.19 -10.54
N ASN A 21 -8.01 -14.09 -11.30
CA ASN A 21 -8.68 -14.85 -12.34
C ASN A 21 -9.70 -15.86 -11.77
N GLU A 22 -9.42 -16.45 -10.61
CA GLU A 22 -10.30 -17.44 -9.99
C GLU A 22 -11.44 -16.81 -9.16
N VAL A 23 -11.12 -15.82 -8.32
CA VAL A 23 -12.05 -15.29 -7.31
C VAL A 23 -12.35 -13.79 -7.46
N GLY A 24 -11.75 -13.12 -8.43
CA GLY A 24 -11.97 -11.70 -8.73
C GLY A 24 -11.10 -10.74 -7.90
N PRO A 25 -11.02 -9.46 -8.31
CA PRO A 25 -10.18 -8.46 -7.68
C PRO A 25 -10.62 -8.10 -6.26
N GLU A 26 -11.92 -8.15 -5.96
CA GLU A 26 -12.47 -7.88 -4.62
C GLU A 26 -11.96 -8.88 -3.57
N LYS A 27 -12.16 -10.17 -3.82
CA LYS A 27 -11.74 -11.22 -2.89
C LYS A 27 -10.23 -11.26 -2.76
N THR A 28 -9.51 -10.98 -3.84
CA THR A 28 -8.04 -10.87 -3.83
C THR A 28 -7.55 -9.67 -3.03
N ALA A 29 -8.19 -8.50 -3.14
CA ALA A 29 -7.89 -7.33 -2.33
C ALA A 29 -8.11 -7.60 -0.83
N GLY A 30 -9.20 -8.28 -0.48
CA GLY A 30 -9.47 -8.76 0.87
C GLY A 30 -8.41 -9.74 1.38
N TRP A 31 -7.99 -10.67 0.53
CA TRP A 31 -6.93 -11.64 0.83
C TRP A 31 -5.59 -10.94 1.10
N LEU A 32 -5.15 -10.01 0.25
CA LEU A 32 -3.92 -9.22 0.45
C LEU A 32 -3.94 -8.43 1.76
N THR A 33 -5.08 -7.80 2.07
CA THR A 33 -5.30 -7.09 3.33
C THR A 33 -5.16 -8.02 4.53
N ASN A 34 -5.67 -9.24 4.44
CA ASN A 34 -5.60 -10.22 5.53
C ASN A 34 -4.17 -10.73 5.72
N ILE A 35 -3.41 -10.99 4.66
CA ILE A 35 -1.98 -11.33 4.76
C ILE A 35 -1.23 -10.24 5.52
N GLY A 36 -1.41 -8.98 5.16
CA GLY A 36 -0.76 -7.86 5.85
C GLY A 36 -1.08 -7.84 7.35
N LYS A 37 -2.33 -8.08 7.73
CA LYS A 37 -2.75 -8.18 9.15
C LYS A 37 -2.11 -9.36 9.86
N GLU A 38 -2.03 -10.53 9.24
CA GLU A 38 -1.41 -11.71 9.86
C GLU A 38 0.10 -11.52 10.02
N MET A 39 0.78 -10.97 9.01
CA MET A 39 2.20 -10.59 9.09
C MET A 39 2.46 -9.58 10.22
N ALA A 40 1.56 -8.63 10.43
CA ALA A 40 1.70 -7.67 11.52
C ALA A 40 1.57 -8.33 12.90
N LYS A 41 0.69 -9.32 13.06
CA LYS A 41 0.55 -10.07 14.32
C LYS A 41 1.81 -10.85 14.66
N THR A 42 2.45 -11.48 13.67
CA THR A 42 3.67 -12.27 13.90
C THR A 42 4.87 -11.39 14.27
N GLN A 43 4.93 -10.15 13.77
CA GLN A 43 6.01 -9.21 14.07
C GLN A 43 5.79 -8.34 15.31
N GLY A 44 4.55 -8.26 15.80
CA GLY A 44 4.22 -7.52 17.02
C GLY A 44 4.01 -6.01 16.81
N PRO A 45 3.76 -5.26 17.90
CA PRO A 45 3.47 -3.83 17.85
C PRO A 45 4.66 -3.04 17.26
N GLY A 46 4.37 -1.92 16.61
CA GLY A 46 5.42 -1.04 16.10
C GLY A 46 4.88 0.06 15.19
N LEU A 47 5.71 1.09 15.02
CA LEU A 47 5.52 2.17 14.06
C LEU A 47 6.62 2.06 13.01
N GLU A 48 6.28 2.23 11.73
CA GLU A 48 7.22 2.20 10.62
C GLU A 48 7.28 3.55 9.90
N GLY A 49 8.28 3.74 9.06
CA GLY A 49 8.49 4.98 8.33
C GLY A 49 9.39 5.96 9.07
N SER A 50 9.87 6.94 8.31
CA SER A 50 10.68 8.04 8.81
C SER A 50 9.76 9.20 9.21
N PRO A 51 9.91 9.76 10.42
CA PRO A 51 9.14 10.94 10.81
C PRO A 51 9.61 12.17 10.04
N LEU A 52 8.68 13.02 9.64
CA LEU A 52 8.98 14.31 9.02
C LEU A 52 7.79 15.26 9.27
N ASP A 53 8.03 16.36 9.97
CA ASP A 53 7.06 17.45 10.18
C ASP A 53 5.67 16.99 10.68
N GLY A 54 5.66 16.08 11.66
CA GLY A 54 4.40 15.54 12.23
C GLY A 54 3.71 14.48 11.37
N LEU A 55 4.31 14.12 10.24
CA LEU A 55 3.95 13.00 9.37
C LEU A 55 5.00 11.89 9.43
N ASN A 56 4.71 10.80 8.74
CA ASN A 56 5.62 9.70 8.50
C ASN A 56 5.60 9.36 7.01
N TYR A 57 6.74 8.96 6.47
CA TYR A 57 6.84 8.52 5.10
C TYR A 57 7.79 7.34 4.95
N LEU A 58 7.66 6.64 3.83
CA LEU A 58 8.62 5.61 3.43
C LEU A 58 9.47 6.16 2.29
N PRO A 59 10.80 6.25 2.47
CA PRO A 59 11.71 6.66 1.39
C PRO A 59 11.65 5.71 0.19
N LEU A 60 11.45 4.42 0.44
CA LEU A 60 11.35 3.38 -0.59
C LEU A 60 10.20 2.42 -0.26
N CYS A 61 9.46 1.99 -1.29
CA CYS A 61 8.47 0.94 -1.14
C CYS A 61 9.20 -0.39 -0.90
N PRO A 62 8.87 -1.16 0.16
CA PRO A 62 9.55 -2.43 0.45
C PRO A 62 9.33 -3.49 -0.64
N PHE A 63 8.39 -3.26 -1.56
CA PHE A 63 8.09 -4.16 -2.67
C PHE A 63 8.51 -3.60 -4.04
N ALA A 64 9.21 -2.46 -4.08
CA ALA A 64 9.61 -1.81 -5.32
C ALA A 64 10.41 -2.75 -6.22
N ASP A 65 11.46 -3.35 -5.67
CA ASP A 65 12.39 -4.19 -6.41
C ASP A 65 11.71 -5.44 -6.95
N GLU A 66 10.77 -6.03 -6.21
CA GLU A 66 10.05 -7.22 -6.67
C GLU A 66 9.06 -6.89 -7.79
N LEU A 67 8.40 -5.73 -7.74
CA LEU A 67 7.57 -5.25 -8.84
C LEU A 67 8.42 -5.03 -10.10
N ILE A 68 9.53 -4.30 -9.97
CA ILE A 68 10.45 -4.03 -11.10
C ILE A 68 10.96 -5.35 -11.69
N ARG A 69 11.47 -6.26 -10.85
CA ARG A 69 11.98 -7.55 -11.29
C ARG A 69 10.91 -8.41 -11.96
N PHE A 70 9.68 -8.40 -11.45
CA PHE A 70 8.59 -9.13 -12.06
C PHE A 70 8.33 -8.62 -13.48
N ILE A 71 8.19 -7.31 -13.65
CA ILE A 71 7.94 -6.70 -14.95
C ILE A 71 9.10 -6.91 -15.91
N ASP A 72 10.35 -6.79 -15.45
CA ASP A 72 11.53 -7.01 -16.28
C ASP A 72 11.62 -8.45 -16.82
N ILE A 73 11.16 -9.43 -16.04
CA ILE A 73 11.22 -10.85 -16.41
C ILE A 73 10.07 -11.24 -17.35
N PHE A 74 8.87 -10.75 -17.07
CA PHE A 74 7.67 -11.17 -17.80
C PHE A 74 7.31 -10.22 -18.95
N GLY A 75 7.92 -9.03 -19.01
CA GLY A 75 7.70 -8.04 -20.07
C GLY A 75 6.30 -7.42 -20.06
N GLU A 76 5.46 -7.76 -19.08
CA GLU A 76 4.05 -7.39 -19.02
C GLU A 76 3.71 -6.79 -17.65
N HIS A 77 2.77 -5.85 -17.68
CA HIS A 77 2.10 -5.38 -16.48
C HIS A 77 0.72 -6.06 -16.42
N PRO A 78 0.54 -7.11 -15.60
CA PRO A 78 -0.70 -7.87 -15.57
C PRO A 78 -1.92 -6.96 -15.33
N GLU A 79 -2.97 -7.16 -16.13
CA GLU A 79 -4.21 -6.39 -16.02
C GLU A 79 -4.87 -6.63 -14.65
N GLU A 80 -4.67 -7.81 -14.08
CA GLU A 80 -5.12 -8.24 -12.77
C GLU A 80 -4.66 -7.31 -11.65
N PHE A 81 -3.41 -6.81 -11.74
CA PHE A 81 -2.88 -5.85 -10.78
C PHE A 81 -3.64 -4.52 -10.85
N LEU A 82 -3.99 -4.07 -12.06
CA LEU A 82 -4.79 -2.86 -12.27
C LEU A 82 -6.23 -3.05 -11.78
N LYS A 83 -6.84 -4.22 -12.01
CA LYS A 83 -8.18 -4.55 -11.53
C LYS A 83 -8.29 -4.45 -10.01
N ILE A 84 -7.27 -4.86 -9.26
CA ILE A 84 -7.23 -4.70 -7.78
C ILE A 84 -7.15 -3.23 -7.38
N VAL A 85 -6.31 -2.43 -8.06
CA VAL A 85 -6.18 -0.99 -7.78
C VAL A 85 -7.49 -0.27 -8.08
N GLN A 86 -8.13 -0.61 -9.20
CA GLN A 86 -9.41 -0.03 -9.62
C GLN A 86 -10.53 -0.36 -8.62
N TYR A 87 -10.66 -1.62 -8.20
CA TYR A 87 -11.59 -2.02 -7.15
C TYR A 87 -11.38 -1.21 -5.85
N SER A 88 -10.13 -0.97 -5.47
CA SER A 88 -9.82 -0.20 -4.26
C SER A 88 -10.30 1.26 -4.35
N LYS A 89 -10.19 1.88 -5.52
CA LYS A 89 -10.67 3.24 -5.78
C LYS A 89 -12.20 3.32 -5.83
N GLU A 90 -12.85 2.34 -6.45
CA GLU A 90 -14.31 2.23 -6.49
C GLU A 90 -14.87 2.09 -5.07
N ARG A 91 -14.26 1.22 -4.27
CA ARG A 91 -14.63 1.06 -2.87
C ARG A 91 -14.44 2.35 -2.06
N GLU A 92 -13.36 3.09 -2.25
CA GLU A 92 -13.16 4.39 -1.61
C GLU A 92 -14.26 5.40 -1.99
N ALA A 93 -14.70 5.40 -3.25
CA ALA A 93 -15.75 6.28 -3.72
C ALA A 93 -17.10 6.00 -3.01
N GLU A 94 -17.37 4.73 -2.71
CA GLU A 94 -18.60 4.25 -2.07
C GLU A 94 -18.54 4.23 -0.53
N ASP A 95 -17.35 4.26 0.08
CA ASP A 95 -17.18 4.19 1.54
C ASP A 95 -17.63 5.50 2.21
N LYS A 96 -18.43 5.37 3.27
CA LYS A 96 -18.88 6.50 4.08
C LYS A 96 -17.74 7.11 4.89
N ASN A 97 -16.70 6.34 5.19
CA ASN A 97 -15.54 6.75 5.94
C ASN A 97 -14.28 6.73 5.07
N LYS A 98 -14.24 7.65 4.09
CA LYS A 98 -13.12 7.80 3.15
C LYS A 98 -11.77 8.00 3.83
N VAL A 99 -11.73 8.59 5.02
CA VAL A 99 -10.50 8.79 5.81
C VAL A 99 -9.80 7.46 6.11
N GLU A 100 -10.56 6.38 6.27
CA GLU A 100 -10.02 5.05 6.58
C GLU A 100 -9.56 4.28 5.34
N CYS A 101 -9.91 4.75 4.15
CA CYS A 101 -9.54 4.13 2.88
C CYS A 101 -8.05 4.38 2.56
N PRO A 102 -7.31 3.36 2.08
CA PRO A 102 -5.94 3.59 1.64
C PRO A 102 -5.89 4.31 0.30
N ALA A 103 -5.07 5.36 0.18
CA ALA A 103 -4.60 5.85 -1.12
C ALA A 103 -3.75 4.79 -1.88
N VAL A 104 -4.32 4.01 -2.80
CA VAL A 104 -3.66 2.87 -3.46
C VAL A 104 -3.09 3.25 -4.84
N ALA A 105 -1.76 3.37 -4.95
CA ALA A 105 -1.07 3.51 -6.24
C ALA A 105 -0.65 2.16 -6.86
N THR A 106 -0.52 1.11 -6.03
CA THR A 106 -0.22 -0.27 -6.47
C THR A 106 -1.01 -1.25 -5.61
N PHE A 107 -1.34 -2.44 -6.12
CA PHE A 107 -2.07 -3.45 -5.35
C PHE A 107 -1.36 -3.86 -4.04
N LEU A 108 -0.02 -3.79 -4.00
CA LEU A 108 0.77 -4.08 -2.79
C LEU A 108 0.60 -3.02 -1.70
N CYS A 109 0.08 -1.82 -2.02
CA CYS A 109 -0.30 -0.84 -1.01
C CYS A 109 -1.37 -1.38 -0.06
N LEU A 110 -2.27 -2.26 -0.52
CA LEU A 110 -3.29 -2.88 0.34
C LEU A 110 -2.65 -3.74 1.43
N LEU A 111 -1.72 -4.61 1.04
CA LEU A 111 -0.98 -5.46 1.94
C LEU A 111 -0.16 -4.62 2.92
N HIS A 112 0.63 -3.67 2.43
CA HIS A 112 1.50 -2.86 3.28
C HIS A 112 0.72 -1.99 4.25
N ASN A 113 -0.30 -1.29 3.78
CA ASN A 113 -1.10 -0.43 4.64
C ASN A 113 -1.84 -1.25 5.72
N ALA A 114 -2.36 -2.42 5.38
CA ALA A 114 -2.99 -3.32 6.35
C ALA A 114 -2.00 -3.79 7.43
N TYR A 115 -0.78 -4.16 7.01
CA TYR A 115 0.31 -4.49 7.90
C TYR A 115 0.64 -3.31 8.84
N ARG A 116 0.88 -2.12 8.27
CA ARG A 116 1.20 -0.89 9.01
C ARG A 116 0.17 -0.60 10.09
N LYS A 117 -1.09 -0.50 9.67
CA LYS A 117 -2.22 -0.11 10.49
C LYS A 117 -2.43 -1.11 11.62
N LYS A 118 -2.21 -2.41 11.37
CA LYS A 118 -2.33 -3.43 12.41
C LYS A 118 -1.21 -3.33 13.44
N ARG A 119 0.06 -3.14 13.03
CA ARG A 119 1.18 -2.94 13.96
C ARG A 119 1.02 -1.68 14.80
N ALA A 120 0.63 -0.57 14.17
CA ALA A 120 0.38 0.70 14.85
C ALA A 120 -0.77 0.58 15.86
N LYS A 121 -1.87 -0.06 15.48
CA LYS A 121 -2.99 -0.33 16.39
C LYS A 121 -2.57 -1.12 17.62
N MET A 122 -1.74 -2.14 17.45
CA MET A 122 -1.20 -2.92 18.56
C MET A 122 -0.26 -2.09 19.47
N ALA A 123 0.36 -1.04 18.94
CA ALA A 123 1.19 -0.09 19.68
C ALA A 123 0.38 1.06 20.31
N GLY A 124 -0.95 1.10 20.16
CA GLY A 124 -1.80 2.16 20.69
C GLY A 124 -1.95 3.38 19.76
N TYR A 125 -1.76 3.21 18.45
CA TYR A 125 -1.88 4.28 17.46
C TYR A 125 -2.93 3.96 16.40
N GLU A 126 -3.59 4.98 15.87
CA GLU A 126 -4.27 4.95 14.58
C GLU A 126 -3.34 5.35 13.47
N THR A 127 -3.66 4.94 12.25
CA THR A 127 -2.91 5.29 11.05
C THR A 127 -3.87 5.82 10.01
N ILE A 128 -3.57 7.03 9.53
CA ILE A 128 -4.26 7.66 8.42
C ILE A 128 -3.32 7.62 7.21
N HIS A 129 -3.76 7.04 6.09
CA HIS A 129 -2.97 6.93 4.88
C HIS A 129 -3.27 8.10 3.94
N LEU A 130 -2.25 8.92 3.63
CA LEU A 130 -2.44 10.19 2.93
C LEU A 130 -2.18 10.06 1.43
N ALA A 131 -1.07 9.45 1.07
CA ALA A 131 -0.70 9.31 -0.33
C ALA A 131 0.24 8.13 -0.57
N SER A 132 0.25 7.63 -1.80
CA SER A 132 1.27 6.70 -2.27
C SER A 132 1.65 6.96 -3.73
N LYS A 133 2.87 6.57 -4.08
CA LYS A 133 3.45 6.70 -5.42
C LYS A 133 3.85 5.31 -5.90
N SER A 134 3.45 4.98 -7.12
CA SER A 134 3.90 3.77 -7.78
C SER A 134 5.35 3.95 -8.23
N ILE A 135 6.14 2.89 -8.17
CA ILE A 135 7.49 2.88 -8.73
C ILE A 135 7.48 2.78 -10.26
N MET A 136 6.30 2.52 -10.85
CA MET A 136 6.13 2.35 -12.28
C MET A 136 6.25 3.71 -13.00
N PRO A 137 7.09 3.82 -14.03
CA PRO A 137 7.18 5.04 -14.83
C PRO A 137 5.81 5.45 -15.38
N GLY A 138 5.44 6.73 -15.22
CA GLY A 138 4.19 7.29 -15.72
C GLY A 138 2.93 6.91 -14.94
N ALA A 139 3.02 6.05 -13.92
CA ALA A 139 1.87 5.73 -13.08
C ALA A 139 1.53 6.91 -12.16
N PRO A 140 0.26 7.32 -12.06
CA PRO A 140 -0.13 8.44 -11.22
C PRO A 140 0.01 8.10 -9.73
N SER A 141 0.40 9.10 -8.94
CA SER A 141 0.28 9.03 -7.48
C SER A 141 -1.19 8.95 -7.06
N ALA A 142 -1.46 8.27 -5.96
CA ALA A 142 -2.76 8.22 -5.31
C ALA A 142 -2.76 9.11 -4.07
N TYR A 143 -3.84 9.87 -3.88
CA TYR A 143 -4.06 10.76 -2.75
C TYR A 143 -5.42 10.45 -2.12
N ASN A 144 -5.48 10.41 -0.79
CA ASN A 144 -6.73 10.39 -0.03
C ASN A 144 -7.01 11.80 0.48
N GLU A 145 -7.82 12.54 -0.28
CA GLU A 145 -8.10 13.96 -0.01
C GLU A 145 -8.79 14.18 1.35
N GLU A 146 -9.70 13.30 1.74
CA GLU A 146 -10.40 13.40 3.03
C GLU A 146 -9.45 13.16 4.21
N ALA A 147 -8.55 12.18 4.07
CA ALA A 147 -7.51 11.92 5.06
C ALA A 147 -6.52 13.08 5.18
N ILE A 148 -6.12 13.70 4.06
CA ILE A 148 -5.26 14.89 4.04
C ILE A 148 -5.93 16.06 4.76
N LYS A 149 -7.21 16.29 4.48
CA LYS A 149 -8.02 17.32 5.15
C LYS A 149 -8.11 17.09 6.65
N VAL A 150 -8.39 15.87 7.11
CA VAL A 150 -8.44 15.53 8.54
C VAL A 150 -7.07 15.62 9.21
N ALA A 151 -5.99 15.32 8.47
CA ALA A 151 -4.64 15.47 8.99
C ALA A 151 -4.24 16.94 9.21
N GLY A 152 -4.99 17.90 8.64
CA GLY A 152 -4.76 19.34 8.76
C GLY A 152 -3.56 19.83 7.97
N ILE A 153 -3.24 19.16 6.86
CA ILE A 153 -2.04 19.41 6.04
C ILE A 153 -2.48 19.65 4.60
N SER A 154 -1.76 20.49 3.85
CA SER A 154 -2.08 20.72 2.45
C SER A 154 -1.66 19.55 1.55
N LYS A 155 -2.36 19.39 0.43
CA LYS A 155 -1.97 18.41 -0.59
C LYS A 155 -0.57 18.68 -1.14
N GLU A 156 -0.17 19.94 -1.25
CA GLU A 156 1.16 20.35 -1.72
C GLU A 156 2.26 19.89 -0.75
N GLU A 157 2.07 20.03 0.56
CA GLU A 157 3.00 19.50 1.56
C GLU A 157 3.12 17.98 1.46
N VAL A 158 1.99 17.28 1.29
CA VAL A 158 1.98 15.82 1.12
C VAL A 158 2.71 15.41 -0.18
N ASP A 159 2.47 16.10 -1.29
CA ASP A 159 3.16 15.84 -2.56
C ASP A 159 4.68 16.08 -2.42
N ASN A 160 5.10 17.19 -1.81
CA ASN A 160 6.51 17.49 -1.56
C ASN A 160 7.23 16.39 -0.75
N ILE A 161 6.55 15.78 0.22
CA ILE A 161 7.08 14.61 0.95
C ILE A 161 7.07 13.37 0.05
N LEU A 162 6.00 13.15 -0.71
CA LEU A 162 5.87 12.02 -1.62
C LEU A 162 6.92 12.03 -2.75
N GLN A 163 7.43 13.20 -3.15
CA GLN A 163 8.56 13.28 -4.09
C GLN A 163 9.82 12.63 -3.52
N LYS A 164 10.01 12.67 -2.19
CA LYS A 164 11.16 12.08 -1.47
C LYS A 164 10.96 10.61 -1.09
N GLY A 165 9.78 10.04 -1.36
CA GLY A 165 9.42 8.71 -0.92
C GLY A 165 8.42 8.00 -1.82
N SER A 166 7.78 6.96 -1.28
CA SER A 166 6.77 6.16 -1.98
C SER A 166 5.40 6.18 -1.29
N CYS A 167 5.33 6.64 -0.04
CA CYS A 167 4.13 6.53 0.77
C CYS A 167 4.18 7.53 1.92
N VAL A 168 3.07 8.22 2.19
CA VAL A 168 2.94 9.23 3.24
C VAL A 168 1.72 8.91 4.11
N PHE A 169 1.88 8.98 5.43
CA PHE A 169 0.87 8.61 6.41
C PHE A 169 1.08 9.34 7.74
N LYS A 170 0.07 9.34 8.59
CA LYS A 170 0.12 9.94 9.92
C LYS A 170 -0.24 8.90 10.98
N PHE A 171 0.54 8.85 12.06
CA PHE A 171 0.14 8.11 13.26
C PHE A 171 -0.51 9.06 14.25
N ILE A 172 -1.62 8.62 14.84
CA ILE A 172 -2.34 9.37 15.88
C ILE A 172 -2.39 8.49 17.10
N LYS A 173 -1.90 8.98 18.25
CA LYS A 173 -1.93 8.21 19.48
C LYS A 173 -3.38 8.10 19.97
N LYS A 174 -3.82 6.89 20.33
CA LYS A 174 -5.08 6.70 21.03
C LYS A 174 -4.91 7.10 22.48
N GLU A 175 -5.79 7.99 22.95
CA GLU A 175 -5.95 8.30 24.38
C GLU A 175 -6.56 7.11 25.13
#